data_AF-A0A2S3QNY4-F1
#
_entry.id   AF-A0A2S3QNY4-F1
#
_cell.length_a   1.000
_cell.length_b   1.000
_cell.length_c   1.000
_cell.angle_alpha   90.00
_cell.angle_beta   90.00
_cell.angle_gamma   90.00
#
_symmetry.space_group_name_H-M   'P 1'
#
loop_
_entity.id
_entity.type
_entity.pdbx_description
1 polymer ?
#
loop_
_entity_poly.entity_id
_entity_poly.type
_entity_poly.pdbx_seq_one_letter_code
_entity_poly.pdbx_strand_id
1 'polypeptide(L)' 'MDLKALRKSLGLKQTDLIGIDQPDVSKIESRLDLKLSTLNKYAKACGLEMEIVFKAKNSGKLVQ' A
#
# COMPACT_ATOMS: atom_id res chain seq x y z
N MET A 1 -4.41 -7.66 8.39
CA MET A 1 -4.46 -8.01 6.96
C MET A 1 -3.13 -7.60 6.36
N ASP A 2 -2.43 -8.51 5.68
CA ASP A 2 -1.18 -8.20 4.95
C ASP A 2 -1.48 -7.82 3.48
N LEU A 3 -0.47 -7.36 2.73
CA LEU A 3 -0.65 -6.92 1.33
C LEU A 3 -1.11 -8.07 0.42
N LYS A 4 -0.62 -9.29 0.64
CA LYS A 4 -1.01 -10.48 -0.12
C LYS A 4 -2.48 -10.80 0.05
N ALA A 5 -2.98 -10.72 1.27
CA ALA A 5 -4.39 -10.90 1.61
C ALA A 5 -5.25 -9.78 1.00
N LEU A 6 -4.79 -8.53 1.04
CA LEU A 6 -5.45 -7.40 0.38
C LEU A 6 -5.61 -7.65 -1.13
N ARG A 7 -4.52 -7.94 -1.86
CA ARG A 7 -4.58 -8.22 -3.31
C ARG A 7 -5.52 -9.40 -3.62
N LYS A 8 -5.44 -10.48 -2.83
CA LYS A 8 -6.33 -11.64 -3.01
C LYS A 8 -7.80 -11.29 -2.78
N SER A 9 -8.12 -10.41 -1.83
CA SER A 9 -9.49 -9.95 -1.60
C SER A 9 -10.06 -9.13 -2.76
N LEU A 10 -9.18 -8.53 -3.59
CA LEU A 10 -9.54 -7.86 -4.84
C LEU A 10 -9.66 -8.83 -6.03
N GLY A 11 -9.44 -10.14 -5.83
CA GLY A 11 -9.47 -11.15 -6.90
C GLY A 11 -8.24 -11.16 -7.82
N LEU A 12 -7.18 -10.41 -7.48
CA LEU A 12 -6.01 -10.23 -8.33
C LEU A 12 -4.93 -11.30 -8.05
N LYS A 13 -4.31 -11.82 -9.11
CA LYS A 13 -3.04 -12.58 -9.07
C LYS A 13 -1.86 -11.61 -9.10
N GLN A 14 -0.67 -12.08 -8.75
CA GLN A 14 0.53 -11.24 -8.80
C GLN A 14 0.91 -10.83 -10.23
N THR A 15 0.49 -11.62 -11.24
CA THR A 15 0.67 -11.33 -12.66
C THR A 15 -0.27 -10.25 -13.19
N ASP A 16 -1.30 -9.90 -12.41
CA ASP A 16 -2.36 -8.98 -12.86
C ASP A 16 -2.02 -7.52 -12.49
N LEU A 17 -0.96 -7.29 -11.72
CA LEU A 17 -0.53 -5.97 -11.26
C LEU A 17 0.22 -5.23 -12.38
N ILE A 18 -0.48 -4.31 -13.04
CA ILE A 18 0.09 -3.52 -14.15
C ILE A 18 1.21 -2.61 -13.62
N GLY A 19 2.37 -2.61 -14.30
CA GLY A 19 3.51 -1.74 -13.97
C GLY A 19 4.43 -2.24 -12.86
N ILE A 20 4.21 -3.47 -12.37
CA ILE A 20 5.11 -4.17 -11.44
C ILE A 20 5.25 -5.62 -11.89
N ASP A 21 6.48 -6.10 -12.05
CA ASP A 21 6.71 -7.50 -12.40
C ASP A 21 6.38 -8.44 -11.23
N GLN A 22 5.86 -9.63 -11.54
CA GLN A 22 5.46 -10.62 -10.54
C GLN A 22 6.54 -10.92 -9.48
N PRO A 23 7.85 -11.07 -9.82
CA PRO A 23 8.89 -11.27 -8.82
C PRO A 23 9.00 -10.10 -7.83
N ASP A 24 8.78 -8.87 -8.29
CA ASP A 24 8.79 -7.70 -7.42
C ASP A 24 7.54 -7.63 -6.55
N VAL A 25 6.38 -8.02 -7.06
CA VAL A 25 5.16 -8.20 -6.24
C VAL A 25 5.43 -9.20 -5.11
N SER A 26 6.07 -10.34 -5.42
CA SER A 26 6.42 -11.33 -4.40
C SER A 26 7.38 -10.78 -3.34
N LYS A 27 8.39 -9.99 -3.74
CA LYS A 27 9.32 -9.35 -2.81
C LYS A 27 8.64 -8.28 -1.95
N ILE A 28 7.68 -7.53 -2.50
CA ILE A 28 6.93 -6.51 -1.76
C ILE A 28 6.07 -7.19 -0.69
N GLU A 29 5.38 -8.27 -1.05
CA GLU A 29 4.48 -9.00 -0.15
C GLU A 29 5.20 -9.75 0.98
N SER A 30 6.50 -10.05 0.83
CA SER A 30 7.28 -10.74 1.86
C SER A 30 8.01 -9.83 2.84
N ARG A 31 8.01 -8.51 2.62
CA ARG A 31 8.75 -7.56 3.46
C ARG A 31 7.95 -7.18 4.71
N LEU A 32 8.67 -6.97 5.82
CA LEU A 32 8.12 -6.41 7.05
C LEU A 32 8.02 -4.88 6.98
N ASP A 33 8.90 -4.25 6.21
CA ASP A 33 9.01 -2.80 6.03
C ASP A 33 9.13 -2.42 4.54
N LEU A 34 8.59 -1.26 4.18
CA LEU A 34 8.65 -0.75 2.82
C LEU A 34 8.52 0.77 2.78
N LYS A 35 9.12 1.38 1.76
CA LYS A 35 8.99 2.82 1.50
C LYS A 35 7.53 3.13 1.12
N LEU A 36 7.02 4.29 1.54
CA LEU A 36 5.69 4.78 1.14
C LEU A 36 5.53 4.86 -0.38
N SER A 37 6.60 5.19 -1.12
CA SER A 37 6.58 5.18 -2.58
C SER A 37 6.35 3.78 -3.17
N THR A 38 6.92 2.75 -2.56
CA THR A 38 6.70 1.35 -2.94
C THR A 38 5.26 0.92 -2.62
N LEU A 39 4.74 1.32 -1.46
CA LEU A 39 3.34 1.07 -1.09
C LEU A 39 2.38 1.69 -2.09
N ASN A 40 2.61 2.97 -2.43
CA ASN A 40 1.78 3.70 -3.38
C ASN A 40 1.82 3.06 -4.78
N LYS A 41 3.01 2.62 -5.24
CA LYS A 41 3.14 1.91 -6.52
C LYS A 41 2.32 0.61 -6.51
N TYR A 42 2.42 -0.16 -5.43
CA TYR A 42 1.67 -1.41 -5.26
C TYR A 42 0.16 -1.16 -5.23
N ALA A 43 -0.30 -0.16 -4.47
CA ALA A 43 -1.71 0.23 -4.39
C ALA A 43 -2.26 0.58 -5.77
N LYS A 44 -1.56 1.44 -6.52
CA LYS A 44 -1.93 1.80 -7.90
C LYS A 44 -1.99 0.59 -8.83
N ALA A 45 -1.02 -0.33 -8.73
CA ALA A 45 -1.02 -1.56 -9.52
C ALA A 45 -2.19 -2.49 -9.18
N CYS A 46 -2.74 -2.39 -7.97
CA CYS A 46 -3.96 -3.08 -7.55
C CYS A 46 -5.26 -2.31 -7.89
N GLY A 47 -5.17 -1.15 -8.56
CA GLY A 47 -6.33 -0.29 -8.81
C GLY A 47 -6.84 0.47 -7.58
N LEU A 48 -5.99 0.66 -6.58
CA LEU A 48 -6.30 1.38 -5.34
C LEU A 48 -5.65 2.77 -5.33
N GLU A 49 -6.22 3.67 -4.54
CA GLU A 49 -5.62 4.94 -4.17
C GLU A 49 -5.13 4.90 -2.72
N MET A 50 -4.00 5.57 -2.45
CA MET A 50 -3.42 5.64 -1.12
C MET A 50 -3.62 7.03 -0.53
N GLU A 51 -4.33 7.10 0.59
CA GLU A 51 -4.48 8.32 1.40
C GLU A 51 -3.70 8.17 2.72
N ILE A 52 -2.95 9.20 3.10
CA ILE A 52 -2.25 9.26 4.39
C ILE A 52 -2.80 10.44 5.18
N VAL A 53 -3.50 10.16 6.27
CA VAL A 53 -4.10 11.17 7.14
C VAL A 53 -3.35 11.23 8.47
N PHE A 54 -2.79 12.39 8.78
CA PHE A 54 -2.25 12.68 10.11
C PHE A 54 -3.33 13.30 10.99
N LYS A 55 -3.49 12.78 12.20
CA LYS A 55 -4.42 13.33 13.20
C LYS A 55 -3.62 13.82 14.40
N ALA A 56 -3.94 15.01 14.90
CA ALA A 56 -3.39 15.51 16.15
C ALA A 56 -3.83 14.57 17.29
N LYS A 57 -2.90 14.16 18.15
CA LYS A 57 -3.21 13.30 19.30
C LYS A 57 -4.11 13.98 20.34
N ASN A 58 -4.10 15.31 20.39
CA ASN A 58 -4.93 16.13 21.24
C ASN A 58 -5.25 17.43 20.50
N SER A 59 -6.51 17.83 20.45
CA SER A 59 -6.99 19.14 19.96
C SER A 59 -6.63 20.28 20.93
N GLY A 60 -5.37 20.34 21.38
CA GLY A 60 -4.82 21.46 22.13
C GLY A 60 -4.47 22.55 21.14
N LYS A 61 -5.36 23.55 21.04
CA LYS A 61 -5.25 24.84 20.32
C LYS A 61 -3.88 25.08 19.69
N LEU A 62 -3.83 25.09 18.36
CA LEU A 62 -2.84 25.88 17.63
C LEU A 62 -3.07 27.33 18.06
N VAL A 63 -2.22 27.82 18.97
CA VAL A 63 -2.10 29.25 19.23
C VAL A 63 -1.54 29.83 17.93
N GLN A 64 -2.32 30.72 17.32
CA GLN A 64 -1.94 31.53 16.16
C GLN A 64 -0.72 32.39 16.49
#